data_AF-A0A2V6P861-F1
#
_entry.id   AF-A0A2V6P861-F1
#
_cell.length_a   1.000
_cell.length_b   1.000
_cell.length_c   1.000
_cell.angle_alpha   90.00
_cell.angle_beta   90.00
_cell.angle_gamma   90.00
#
_symmetry.space_group_name_H-M   'P 1'
#
loop_
_entity.id
_entity.type
_entity.pdbx_description
1 polymer ?
#
loop_
_entity_poly.entity_id
_entity_poly.type
_entity_poly.pdbx_seq_one_letter_code
_entity_poly.pdbx_strand_id
1 'polypeptide(L)'
;MSLTQPEAVAASPPSAGILSVSAAAARLAALAALLTPPVRGWFHGRGLAWLYLVSLACALSMVAVPMVRAYAIRRGILDHPAARKVHRTATPLLGGAAVYAAFAVTILYNFNFSLQLKGVALGATLVVAVGLTDDVLDLPAWLKLGSQIAGAGLAVGYGVILNVVPYGVPGFIWINVALTVVWFVTVTNAVQFLDGMDGLAGGLGVVAALFFSVTALQTNQKYLMYLSVALLGACLGFLPYNFRPGREALVFLGDGGASFIGFTLAGLAVMGEWAKDNPVVALLTPMLILGVPLFDIAFVGISRIATGKVHSLPAWLAYTGKDHVHHRFEALGMTKTQSVLLILFISLTLGVSAILLKDAAPHEAALLLLQAICILAIVAVLETVGRGRPIR
;
A
#
# COMPACT_ATOMS: atom_id res chain seq x y z
N MET A 1 49.98 -27.37 -36.55
CA MET A 1 49.60 -27.26 -35.12
C MET A 1 48.22 -26.62 -35.08
N SER A 2 47.17 -27.44 -35.16
CA SER A 2 45.78 -26.99 -35.21
C SER A 2 45.25 -26.78 -33.79
N LEU A 3 44.79 -25.57 -33.48
CA LEU A 3 44.10 -25.29 -32.22
C LEU A 3 42.62 -25.66 -32.39
N THR A 4 42.22 -26.71 -31.69
CA THR A 4 40.84 -27.18 -31.51
C THR A 4 40.01 -26.14 -30.75
N GLN A 5 38.86 -25.76 -31.30
CA GLN A 5 37.84 -24.98 -30.59
C GLN A 5 37.13 -25.87 -29.55
N PRO A 6 36.75 -25.34 -28.37
CA PRO A 6 35.96 -26.10 -27.40
C PRO A 6 34.48 -26.15 -27.84
N GLU A 7 33.91 -27.35 -27.74
CA GLU A 7 32.53 -27.68 -28.07
C GLU A 7 31.52 -26.82 -27.29
N ALA A 8 30.54 -26.29 -28.02
CA ALA A 8 29.37 -25.63 -27.46
C ALA A 8 28.51 -26.65 -26.71
N VAL A 9 28.47 -26.55 -25.38
CA VAL A 9 27.53 -27.28 -24.54
C VAL A 9 26.11 -26.82 -24.89
N ALA A 10 25.37 -27.67 -25.60
CA ALA A 10 23.96 -27.47 -25.89
C ALA A 10 23.16 -27.46 -24.58
N ALA A 11 22.67 -26.28 -24.19
CA ALA A 11 21.74 -26.14 -23.08
C ALA A 11 20.41 -26.85 -23.44
N SER A 12 20.07 -27.89 -22.67
CA SER A 12 18.76 -28.54 -22.72
C SER A 12 17.62 -27.52 -22.47
N PRO A 13 16.47 -27.62 -23.16
CA PRO A 13 15.35 -26.71 -22.92
C PRO A 13 14.77 -26.97 -21.51
N PRO A 14 14.36 -25.93 -20.77
CA PRO A 14 13.97 -26.10 -19.39
C PRO A 14 12.58 -26.74 -19.27
N SER A 15 12.46 -27.70 -18.36
CA SER A 15 11.22 -28.29 -17.83
C SER A 15 10.25 -27.28 -17.16
N ALA A 16 10.53 -25.98 -17.26
CA ALA A 16 9.75 -24.87 -16.70
C ALA A 16 8.41 -24.60 -17.44
N GLY A 17 8.25 -25.11 -18.67
CA GLY A 17 7.04 -24.89 -19.48
C GLY A 17 5.78 -25.57 -18.92
N ILE A 18 5.88 -26.81 -18.43
CA ILE A 18 4.70 -27.60 -18.02
C ILE A 18 4.18 -27.13 -16.65
N LEU A 19 5.09 -26.86 -15.70
CA LEU A 19 4.74 -26.38 -14.35
C LEU A 19 4.16 -24.96 -14.35
N SER A 20 4.51 -24.13 -15.34
CA SER A 20 3.96 -22.78 -15.47
C SER A 20 2.56 -22.77 -16.09
N VAL A 21 2.30 -23.66 -17.06
CA VAL A 21 0.97 -23.84 -17.66
C VAL A 21 -0.03 -24.41 -16.65
N SER A 22 0.38 -25.41 -15.85
CA SER A 22 -0.50 -26.00 -14.82
C SER A 22 -0.87 -24.99 -13.74
N ALA A 23 0.08 -24.14 -13.32
CA ALA A 23 -0.18 -23.07 -12.35
C ALA A 23 -1.12 -21.99 -12.91
N ALA A 24 -0.99 -21.62 -14.19
CA ALA A 24 -1.88 -20.66 -14.83
C ALA A 24 -3.32 -21.20 -14.95
N ALA A 25 -3.46 -22.47 -15.37
CA ALA A 25 -4.75 -23.16 -15.44
C ALA A 25 -5.42 -23.25 -14.06
N ALA A 26 -4.66 -23.57 -13.01
CA ALA A 26 -5.17 -23.63 -11.64
C ALA A 26 -5.70 -22.27 -11.15
N ARG A 27 -5.00 -21.17 -11.42
CA ARG A 27 -5.45 -19.81 -11.06
C ARG A 27 -6.75 -19.42 -11.79
N LEU A 28 -6.83 -19.71 -13.09
CA LEU A 28 -8.03 -19.46 -13.88
C LEU A 28 -9.21 -20.31 -13.43
N ALA A 29 -8.98 -21.59 -13.11
CA ALA A 29 -10.01 -22.48 -12.57
C ALA A 29 -10.52 -22.00 -11.21
N ALA A 30 -9.63 -21.56 -10.31
CA ALA A 30 -10.00 -21.00 -9.02
C ALA A 30 -10.84 -19.72 -9.17
N LEU A 31 -10.43 -18.81 -10.06
CA LEU A 31 -11.21 -17.60 -10.38
C LEU A 31 -12.58 -17.94 -10.97
N ALA A 32 -12.63 -18.87 -11.94
CA ALA A 32 -13.88 -19.30 -12.57
C ALA A 32 -14.84 -19.89 -11.54
N ALA A 33 -14.36 -20.72 -10.61
CA ALA A 33 -15.16 -21.27 -9.53
C ALA A 33 -15.77 -20.17 -8.63
N LEU A 34 -14.98 -19.16 -8.25
CA LEU A 34 -15.43 -18.03 -7.42
C LEU A 34 -16.48 -17.14 -8.11
N LEU A 35 -16.51 -17.11 -9.44
CA LEU A 35 -17.50 -16.34 -10.21
C LEU A 35 -18.85 -17.08 -10.37
N THR A 36 -18.93 -18.36 -9.99
CA THR A 36 -20.18 -19.11 -10.10
C THR A 36 -21.21 -18.67 -9.04
N PRO A 37 -22.49 -18.49 -9.41
CA PRO A 37 -23.54 -18.13 -8.45
C PRO A 37 -23.68 -19.07 -7.24
N PRO A 38 -23.54 -20.41 -7.37
CA PRO A 38 -23.62 -21.31 -6.22
C PRO A 38 -22.52 -21.08 -5.17
N VAL A 39 -21.29 -20.83 -5.60
CA VAL A 39 -20.17 -20.54 -4.68
C VAL A 39 -20.43 -19.23 -3.96
N ARG A 40 -20.80 -18.17 -4.68
CA ARG A 40 -21.17 -16.88 -4.08
C ARG A 40 -22.29 -17.04 -3.05
N GLY A 41 -23.36 -17.75 -3.42
CA GLY A 41 -24.51 -18.01 -2.54
C GLY A 41 -24.13 -18.80 -1.29
N TRP A 42 -23.21 -19.77 -1.40
CA TRP A 42 -22.73 -20.56 -0.27
C TRP A 42 -22.02 -19.72 0.79
N PHE A 43 -21.14 -18.80 0.36
CA PHE A 43 -20.44 -17.88 1.28
C PHE A 43 -21.41 -16.89 1.93
N HIS A 44 -22.30 -16.27 1.13
CA HIS A 44 -23.25 -15.28 1.63
C HIS A 44 -24.26 -15.91 2.61
N GLY A 45 -24.78 -17.10 2.29
CA GLY A 45 -25.71 -17.83 3.15
C GLY A 45 -25.12 -18.27 4.50
N ARG A 46 -23.79 -18.27 4.64
CA ARG A 46 -23.08 -18.58 5.90
C ARG A 46 -22.54 -17.33 6.62
N GLY A 47 -22.83 -16.14 6.11
CA GLY A 47 -22.25 -14.90 6.65
C GLY A 47 -20.74 -14.73 6.36
N LEU A 48 -20.18 -15.53 5.45
CA LEU A 48 -18.76 -15.51 5.06
C LEU A 48 -18.50 -14.64 3.82
N ALA A 49 -19.34 -13.63 3.58
CA ALA A 49 -19.20 -12.73 2.43
C ALA A 49 -17.85 -11.99 2.42
N TRP A 50 -17.28 -11.70 3.59
CA TRP A 50 -15.94 -11.09 3.69
C TRP A 50 -14.86 -12.01 3.11
N LEU A 51 -14.90 -13.30 3.43
CA LEU A 51 -13.93 -14.28 2.95
C LEU A 51 -14.03 -14.46 1.44
N TYR A 52 -15.27 -14.50 0.92
CA TYR A 52 -15.53 -14.51 -0.52
C TYR A 52 -14.85 -13.33 -1.24
N LEU A 53 -14.96 -12.11 -0.71
CA LEU A 53 -14.35 -10.93 -1.32
C LEU A 53 -12.83 -10.96 -1.27
N VAL A 54 -12.22 -11.40 -0.16
CA VAL A 54 -10.76 -11.62 -0.08
C VAL A 54 -10.33 -12.60 -1.16
N SER A 55 -11.01 -13.76 -1.24
CA SER A 55 -10.66 -14.81 -2.20
C SER A 55 -10.83 -14.35 -3.64
N LEU A 56 -11.92 -13.62 -3.96
CA LEU A 56 -12.17 -13.10 -5.30
C LEU A 56 -11.13 -12.07 -5.72
N ALA A 57 -10.86 -11.06 -4.88
CA ALA A 57 -9.85 -10.04 -5.18
C ALA A 57 -8.44 -10.64 -5.29
N CYS A 58 -8.11 -11.61 -4.43
CA CYS A 58 -6.85 -12.35 -4.50
C CYS A 58 -6.73 -13.13 -5.82
N ALA A 59 -7.75 -13.91 -6.18
CA ALA A 59 -7.75 -14.68 -7.43
C ALA A 59 -7.65 -13.77 -8.67
N LEU A 60 -8.41 -12.66 -8.69
CA LEU A 60 -8.35 -11.67 -9.77
C LEU A 60 -6.95 -11.06 -9.90
N SER A 61 -6.33 -10.65 -8.78
CA SER A 61 -4.97 -10.10 -8.78
C SER A 61 -3.95 -11.16 -9.22
N MET A 62 -4.06 -12.40 -8.74
CA MET A 62 -3.17 -13.50 -9.14
C MET A 62 -3.24 -13.82 -10.64
N VAL A 63 -4.39 -13.60 -11.29
CA VAL A 63 -4.56 -13.76 -12.74
C VAL A 63 -4.11 -12.50 -13.50
N ALA A 64 -4.40 -11.31 -12.99
CA ALA A 64 -4.09 -10.05 -13.65
C ALA A 64 -2.59 -9.74 -13.68
N VAL A 65 -1.84 -10.03 -12.60
CA VAL A 65 -0.41 -9.74 -12.52
C VAL A 65 0.41 -10.36 -13.67
N PRO A 66 0.32 -11.67 -13.99
CA PRO A 66 1.07 -12.23 -15.12
C PRO A 66 0.64 -11.64 -16.48
N MET A 67 -0.61 -11.21 -16.64
CA MET A 67 -1.09 -10.54 -17.87
C MET A 67 -0.44 -9.16 -18.02
N VAL A 68 -0.46 -8.35 -16.96
CA VAL A 68 0.16 -7.03 -16.96
C VAL A 68 1.68 -7.13 -17.11
N ARG A 69 2.31 -8.12 -16.46
CA ARG A 69 3.73 -8.43 -16.66
C ARG A 69 4.06 -8.69 -18.12
N ALA A 70 3.29 -9.56 -18.79
CA ALA A 70 3.50 -9.88 -20.19
C ALA A 70 3.31 -8.66 -21.10
N TYR A 71 2.33 -7.81 -20.78
CA TYR A 71 2.11 -6.55 -21.48
C TYR A 71 3.29 -5.59 -21.31
N ALA A 72 3.75 -5.36 -20.08
CA ALA A 72 4.88 -4.49 -19.77
C ALA A 72 6.17 -4.93 -20.47
N ILE A 73 6.47 -6.23 -20.49
CA ILE A 73 7.61 -6.79 -21.22
C ILE A 73 7.49 -6.53 -22.73
N ARG A 74 6.33 -6.78 -23.33
CA ARG A 74 6.10 -6.56 -24.77
C ARG A 74 6.21 -5.09 -25.18
N ARG A 75 5.86 -4.17 -24.28
CA ARG A 75 5.90 -2.73 -24.51
C ARG A 75 7.22 -2.08 -24.07
N GLY A 76 8.14 -2.83 -23.47
CA GLY A 76 9.38 -2.30 -22.93
C GLY A 76 9.20 -1.39 -21.72
N ILE A 77 8.08 -1.49 -21.00
CA ILE A 77 7.79 -0.72 -19.78
C ILE A 77 8.48 -1.43 -18.61
N LEU A 78 9.79 -1.23 -18.52
CA LEU A 78 10.68 -1.90 -17.56
C LEU A 78 11.43 -0.86 -16.74
N ASP A 79 11.58 -1.09 -15.45
CA ASP A 79 12.47 -0.30 -14.62
C ASP A 79 13.92 -0.79 -14.82
N HIS A 80 14.74 0.03 -15.48
CA HIS A 80 16.13 -0.30 -15.76
C HIS A 80 17.05 0.06 -14.56
N PRO A 81 18.06 -0.76 -14.25
CA PRO A 81 19.08 -0.43 -13.26
C PRO A 81 19.76 0.91 -13.58
N ALA A 82 19.59 1.91 -12.71
CA ALA A 82 20.34 3.16 -12.76
C ALA A 82 21.31 3.21 -11.57
N ALA A 83 22.38 4.02 -11.64
CA ALA A 83 23.35 4.20 -10.55
C ALA A 83 22.74 4.58 -9.19
N ARG A 84 21.48 5.02 -9.17
CA ARG A 84 20.68 5.36 -7.99
C ARG A 84 19.77 4.23 -7.47
N LYS A 85 19.45 3.21 -8.28
CA LYS A 85 18.49 2.13 -7.96
C LYS A 85 19.20 0.85 -7.49
N VAL A 86 18.57 0.08 -6.60
CA VAL A 86 19.16 -1.10 -5.91
C VAL A 86 18.92 -2.42 -6.67
N HIS A 87 18.30 -2.37 -7.86
CA HIS A 87 17.94 -3.55 -8.66
C HIS A 87 18.99 -3.80 -9.75
N ARG A 88 19.32 -5.07 -9.99
CA ARG A 88 20.37 -5.48 -10.95
C ARG A 88 19.80 -5.93 -12.30
N THR A 89 18.49 -6.16 -12.38
CA THR A 89 17.79 -6.59 -13.59
C THR A 89 16.66 -5.61 -13.94
N ALA A 90 16.30 -5.58 -15.23
CA ALA A 90 15.17 -4.80 -15.69
C ALA A 90 13.86 -5.48 -15.28
N THR A 91 13.12 -4.87 -14.35
CA THR A 91 11.88 -5.46 -13.79
C THR A 91 10.66 -4.75 -14.36
N PRO A 92 9.63 -5.47 -14.84
CA PRO A 92 8.39 -4.88 -15.33
C PRO A 92 7.69 -4.00 -14.29
N LEU A 93 7.25 -2.81 -14.72
CA LEU A 93 6.39 -1.91 -13.94
C LEU A 93 4.91 -2.24 -14.20
N LEU A 94 3.98 -1.52 -13.55
CA LEU A 94 2.51 -1.64 -13.66
C LEU A 94 1.82 -2.71 -12.79
N GLY A 95 2.48 -3.29 -11.79
CA GLY A 95 1.82 -4.18 -10.82
C GLY A 95 0.57 -3.56 -10.17
N GLY A 96 0.59 -2.25 -9.97
CA GLY A 96 -0.53 -1.44 -9.49
C GLY A 96 -1.79 -1.53 -10.34
N ALA A 97 -1.69 -1.67 -11.66
CA ALA A 97 -2.84 -1.84 -12.53
C ALA A 97 -3.59 -3.14 -12.23
N ALA A 98 -2.86 -4.23 -11.92
CA ALA A 98 -3.45 -5.50 -11.53
C ALA A 98 -4.14 -5.42 -10.15
N VAL A 99 -3.50 -4.75 -9.18
CA VAL A 99 -4.07 -4.54 -7.84
C VAL A 99 -5.35 -3.69 -7.92
N TYR A 100 -5.30 -2.56 -8.63
CA TYR A 100 -6.45 -1.69 -8.84
C TYR A 100 -7.60 -2.42 -9.56
N ALA A 101 -7.32 -3.12 -10.66
CA ALA A 101 -8.35 -3.84 -11.41
C ALA A 101 -9.01 -4.94 -10.57
N ALA A 102 -8.22 -5.69 -9.81
CA ALA A 102 -8.73 -6.74 -8.92
C ALA A 102 -9.63 -6.17 -7.82
N PHE A 103 -9.23 -5.05 -7.20
CA PHE A 103 -10.05 -4.32 -6.25
C PHE A 103 -11.35 -3.81 -6.90
N ALA A 104 -11.24 -3.05 -7.99
CA ALA A 104 -12.36 -2.40 -8.66
C ALA A 104 -13.41 -3.42 -9.13
N VAL A 105 -12.98 -4.51 -9.78
CA VAL A 105 -13.89 -5.58 -10.23
C VAL A 105 -14.58 -6.25 -9.06
N THR A 106 -13.86 -6.53 -7.96
CA THR A 106 -14.45 -7.15 -6.76
C THR A 106 -15.53 -6.28 -6.13
N ILE A 107 -15.29 -4.97 -6.05
CA ILE A 107 -16.27 -4.03 -5.48
C ILE A 107 -17.47 -3.86 -6.44
N LEU A 108 -17.23 -3.66 -7.74
CA LEU A 108 -18.29 -3.51 -8.75
C LEU A 108 -19.21 -4.74 -8.81
N TYR A 109 -18.65 -5.94 -8.72
CA TYR A 109 -19.43 -7.18 -8.77
C TYR A 109 -20.35 -7.38 -7.55
N ASN A 110 -20.05 -6.75 -6.41
CA ASN A 110 -20.82 -6.90 -5.17
C ASN A 110 -21.83 -5.77 -4.90
N PHE A 111 -21.96 -4.79 -5.81
CA PHE A 111 -23.05 -3.80 -5.92
C PHE A 111 -23.66 -3.27 -4.61
N ASN A 112 -22.85 -2.64 -3.74
CA ASN A 112 -23.37 -1.93 -2.57
C ASN A 112 -22.57 -0.65 -2.29
N PHE A 113 -22.76 0.36 -3.14
CA PHE A 113 -21.97 1.60 -3.13
C PHE A 113 -22.65 2.71 -2.34
N SER A 114 -22.06 3.13 -1.21
CA SER A 114 -22.41 4.42 -0.60
C SER A 114 -21.98 5.59 -1.49
N LEU A 115 -22.53 6.77 -1.25
CA LEU A 115 -22.14 7.99 -1.98
C LEU A 115 -20.65 8.30 -1.74
N GLN A 116 -20.19 8.17 -0.50
CA GLN A 116 -18.80 8.34 -0.10
C GLN A 116 -17.87 7.37 -0.86
N LEU A 117 -18.31 6.14 -1.13
CA LEU A 117 -17.52 5.21 -1.97
C LEU A 117 -17.21 5.81 -3.32
N LYS A 118 -18.21 6.40 -3.96
CA LYS A 118 -18.09 6.89 -5.32
C LYS A 118 -17.03 7.98 -5.35
N GLY A 119 -17.01 8.86 -4.35
CA GLY A 119 -15.96 9.86 -4.16
C GLY A 119 -14.56 9.25 -4.08
N VAL A 120 -14.35 8.30 -3.16
CA VAL A 120 -13.03 7.64 -3.00
C VAL A 120 -12.66 6.84 -4.23
N ALA A 121 -13.58 6.11 -4.85
CA ALA A 121 -13.32 5.30 -6.03
C ALA A 121 -12.96 6.16 -7.25
N LEU A 122 -13.67 7.28 -7.48
CA LEU A 122 -13.33 8.22 -8.55
C LEU A 122 -11.97 8.88 -8.29
N GLY A 123 -11.70 9.31 -7.06
CA GLY A 123 -10.41 9.86 -6.66
C GLY A 123 -9.26 8.85 -6.83
N ALA A 124 -9.45 7.61 -6.37
CA ALA A 124 -8.49 6.53 -6.53
C ALA A 124 -8.24 6.18 -8.00
N THR A 125 -9.29 6.20 -8.84
CA THR A 125 -9.20 6.00 -10.29
C THR A 125 -8.36 7.09 -10.96
N LEU A 126 -8.57 8.36 -10.57
CA LEU A 126 -7.77 9.47 -11.07
C LEU A 126 -6.29 9.31 -10.67
N VAL A 127 -6.03 9.05 -9.39
CA VAL A 127 -4.68 8.92 -8.84
C VAL A 127 -3.94 7.74 -9.45
N VAL A 128 -4.59 6.57 -9.59
CA VAL A 128 -3.96 5.42 -10.26
C VAL A 128 -3.73 5.67 -11.74
N ALA A 129 -4.63 6.36 -12.44
CA ALA A 129 -4.44 6.67 -13.86
C ALA A 129 -3.21 7.57 -14.08
N VAL A 130 -3.06 8.62 -13.25
CA VAL A 130 -1.89 9.50 -13.30
C VAL A 130 -0.62 8.75 -12.88
N GLY A 131 -0.67 7.93 -11.83
CA GLY A 131 0.51 7.16 -11.40
C GLY A 131 0.92 6.05 -12.39
N LEU A 132 -0.01 5.40 -13.08
CA LEU A 132 0.31 4.47 -14.17
C LEU A 132 0.87 5.20 -15.40
N THR A 133 0.47 6.45 -15.61
CA THR A 133 1.06 7.31 -16.65
C THR A 133 2.48 7.71 -16.26
N ASP A 134 2.72 8.00 -14.98
CA ASP A 134 4.05 8.25 -14.42
C ASP A 134 5.00 7.06 -14.56
N ASP A 135 4.51 5.84 -14.31
CA ASP A 135 5.27 4.60 -14.52
C ASP A 135 5.78 4.43 -15.97
N VAL A 136 5.16 5.11 -16.95
CA VAL A 136 5.51 5.04 -18.38
C VAL A 136 6.27 6.28 -18.85
N LEU A 137 5.90 7.46 -18.37
CA LEU A 137 6.35 8.75 -18.91
C LEU A 137 7.26 9.56 -17.97
N ASP A 138 7.47 9.11 -16.71
CA ASP A 138 8.24 9.82 -15.68
C ASP A 138 7.74 11.27 -15.49
N LEU A 139 6.54 11.42 -14.92
CA LEU A 139 5.87 12.72 -14.80
C LEU A 139 6.52 13.58 -13.71
N PRO A 140 6.51 14.91 -13.87
CA PRO A 140 6.97 15.81 -12.82
C PRO A 140 6.10 15.70 -11.56
N ALA A 141 6.75 15.79 -10.39
CA ALA A 141 6.11 15.59 -9.08
C ALA A 141 4.86 16.46 -8.83
N TRP A 142 4.78 17.67 -9.42
CA TRP A 142 3.62 18.54 -9.27
C TRP A 142 2.36 18.00 -9.95
N LEU A 143 2.47 17.23 -11.05
CA LEU A 143 1.33 16.56 -11.68
C LEU A 143 0.79 15.44 -10.79
N LYS A 144 1.70 14.69 -10.16
CA LYS A 144 1.34 13.65 -9.19
C LYS A 144 0.60 14.27 -8.00
N LEU A 145 1.17 15.31 -7.40
CA LEU A 145 0.55 16.04 -6.29
C LEU A 145 -0.81 16.64 -6.69
N GLY A 146 -0.90 17.24 -7.88
CA GLY A 146 -2.14 17.77 -8.43
C GLY A 146 -3.24 16.73 -8.56
N SER A 147 -2.90 15.51 -9.00
CA SER A 147 -3.85 14.39 -9.09
C SER A 147 -4.34 13.92 -7.73
N GLN A 148 -3.47 13.90 -6.71
CA GLN A 148 -3.83 13.52 -5.35
C GLN A 148 -4.75 14.56 -4.70
N ILE A 149 -4.45 15.86 -4.89
CA ILE A 149 -5.30 16.96 -4.42
C ILE A 149 -6.66 16.93 -5.13
N ALA A 150 -6.67 16.76 -6.45
CA ALA A 150 -7.91 16.65 -7.23
C ALA A 150 -8.73 15.43 -6.80
N GLY A 151 -8.08 14.27 -6.60
CA GLY A 151 -8.71 13.06 -6.09
C GLY A 151 -9.30 13.26 -4.69
N ALA A 152 -8.58 13.91 -3.79
CA ALA A 152 -9.08 14.26 -2.46
C ALA A 152 -10.26 15.23 -2.54
N GLY A 153 -10.21 16.20 -3.45
CA GLY A 153 -11.32 17.11 -3.74
C GLY A 153 -12.58 16.38 -4.22
N LEU A 154 -12.43 15.36 -5.07
CA LEU A 154 -13.54 14.48 -5.45
C LEU A 154 -14.10 13.74 -4.23
N ALA A 155 -13.26 13.17 -3.37
CA ALA A 155 -13.73 12.51 -2.15
C ALA A 155 -14.50 13.48 -1.23
N VAL A 156 -13.97 14.69 -1.00
CA VAL A 156 -14.60 15.76 -0.23
C VAL A 156 -15.95 16.17 -0.83
N GLY A 157 -16.03 16.33 -2.16
CA GLY A 157 -17.27 16.67 -2.87
C GLY A 157 -18.39 15.62 -2.70
N TYR A 158 -18.03 14.39 -2.36
CA TYR A 158 -18.94 13.30 -2.04
C TYR A 158 -19.13 13.09 -0.52
N GLY A 159 -18.70 14.05 0.29
CA GLY A 159 -18.91 14.06 1.75
C GLY A 159 -17.88 13.28 2.56
N VAL A 160 -16.74 12.91 1.98
CA VAL A 160 -15.62 12.29 2.71
C VAL A 160 -14.80 13.41 3.34
N ILE A 161 -15.13 13.76 4.58
CA ILE A 161 -14.53 14.88 5.31
C ILE A 161 -14.22 14.45 6.74
N LEU A 162 -13.01 14.75 7.21
CA LEU A 162 -12.62 14.58 8.60
C LEU A 162 -13.47 15.47 9.52
N ASN A 163 -13.84 14.94 10.68
CA ASN A 163 -14.57 15.69 11.70
C ASN A 163 -13.67 15.95 12.92
N VAL A 164 -12.62 16.76 12.73
CA VAL A 164 -11.62 17.06 13.77
C VAL A 164 -11.97 18.36 14.50
N VAL A 165 -12.36 19.39 13.76
CA VAL A 165 -12.75 20.68 14.32
C VAL A 165 -14.26 20.68 14.60
N PRO A 166 -14.70 20.87 15.86
CA PRO A 166 -16.12 20.82 16.22
C PRO A 166 -16.95 21.92 15.57
N TYR A 167 -18.25 21.63 15.41
CA TYR A 167 -19.24 22.61 14.97
C TYR A 167 -19.28 23.82 15.91
N GLY A 168 -19.27 25.03 15.33
CA GLY A 168 -19.30 26.30 16.08
C GLY A 168 -17.95 27.04 16.14
N VAL A 169 -16.83 26.37 15.82
CA VAL A 169 -15.55 27.06 15.62
C VAL A 169 -15.60 27.84 14.30
N PRO A 170 -15.23 29.14 14.26
CA PRO A 170 -15.21 29.90 13.02
C PRO A 170 -14.35 29.20 11.94
N GLY A 171 -14.93 28.94 10.78
CA GLY A 171 -14.26 28.28 9.68
C GLY A 171 -14.12 26.74 9.81
N PHE A 172 -14.80 26.08 10.76
CA PHE A 172 -14.66 24.63 10.99
C PHE A 172 -14.79 23.79 9.71
N ILE A 173 -15.72 24.13 8.80
CA ILE A 173 -15.91 23.43 7.52
C ILE A 173 -14.63 23.49 6.68
N TRP A 174 -14.10 24.69 6.47
CA TRP A 174 -12.91 24.89 5.64
C TRP A 174 -11.66 24.26 6.25
N ILE A 175 -11.54 24.30 7.57
CA ILE A 175 -10.42 23.66 8.29
C ILE A 175 -10.52 22.14 8.14
N ASN A 176 -11.69 21.54 8.36
CA ASN A 176 -11.89 20.10 8.19
C ASN A 176 -11.66 19.64 6.74
N VAL A 177 -12.09 20.42 5.75
CA VAL A 177 -11.79 20.15 4.32
C VAL A 177 -10.28 20.20 4.06
N ALA A 178 -9.61 21.25 4.53
CA ALA A 178 -8.16 21.40 4.35
C ALA A 178 -7.38 20.25 5.01
N LEU A 179 -7.74 19.90 6.26
CA LEU A 179 -7.16 18.75 6.97
C LEU A 179 -7.41 17.44 6.23
N THR A 180 -8.58 17.27 5.61
CA THR A 180 -8.89 16.08 4.82
C THR A 180 -7.98 15.98 3.59
N VAL A 181 -7.83 17.06 2.82
CA VAL A 181 -6.94 17.07 1.66
C VAL A 181 -5.50 16.78 2.07
N VAL A 182 -5.02 17.43 3.14
CA VAL A 182 -3.68 17.18 3.69
C VAL A 182 -3.52 15.72 4.11
N TRP A 183 -4.52 15.14 4.76
CA TRP A 183 -4.52 13.73 5.16
C TRP A 183 -4.40 12.78 3.96
N PHE A 184 -5.25 12.96 2.95
CA PHE A 184 -5.21 12.13 1.73
C PHE A 184 -3.85 12.22 1.04
N VAL A 185 -3.33 13.43 0.83
CA VAL A 185 -2.01 13.63 0.21
C VAL A 185 -0.91 13.00 1.07
N THR A 186 -0.93 13.20 2.39
CA THR A 186 0.10 12.69 3.30
C THR A 186 0.14 11.17 3.30
N VAL A 187 -1.00 10.51 3.51
CA VAL A 187 -1.07 9.04 3.53
C VAL A 187 -0.69 8.45 2.17
N THR A 188 -1.14 9.07 1.07
CA THR A 188 -0.80 8.61 -0.28
C THR A 188 0.71 8.64 -0.52
N ASN A 189 1.37 9.76 -0.23
CA ASN A 189 2.83 9.88 -0.37
C ASN A 189 3.58 9.01 0.64
N ALA A 190 3.06 8.83 1.85
CA ALA A 190 3.69 7.99 2.86
C ALA A 190 3.80 6.53 2.39
N VAL A 191 2.75 5.99 1.76
CA VAL A 191 2.80 4.64 1.16
C VAL A 191 3.71 4.62 -0.08
N GLN A 192 3.66 5.65 -0.92
CA GLN A 192 4.50 5.76 -2.11
C GLN A 192 6.01 5.75 -1.76
N PHE A 193 6.43 6.51 -0.75
CA PHE A 193 7.82 6.53 -0.32
C PHE A 193 8.33 5.20 0.26
N LEU A 194 7.43 4.34 0.72
CA LEU A 194 7.76 3.01 1.21
C LEU A 194 7.74 1.92 0.11
N ASP A 195 7.42 2.25 -1.14
CA ASP A 195 7.54 1.33 -2.29
C ASP A 195 8.99 1.17 -2.81
N GLY A 196 9.98 1.49 -2.00
CA GLY A 196 11.41 1.36 -2.34
C GLY A 196 11.99 -0.06 -2.17
N MET A 197 11.22 -1.00 -1.61
CA MET A 197 11.61 -2.41 -1.46
C MET A 197 10.50 -3.36 -1.90
N ASP A 198 10.90 -4.42 -2.59
CA ASP A 198 10.04 -5.55 -2.95
C ASP A 198 9.24 -6.06 -1.74
N GLY A 199 7.91 -6.02 -1.84
CA GLY A 199 6.98 -6.51 -0.84
C GLY A 199 6.56 -5.49 0.22
N LEU A 200 7.20 -4.33 0.31
CA LEU A 200 6.95 -3.39 1.41
C LEU A 200 5.60 -2.68 1.28
N ALA A 201 5.37 -1.88 0.23
CA ALA A 201 4.12 -1.13 0.08
C ALA A 201 2.89 -2.06 -0.05
N GLY A 202 3.02 -3.15 -0.84
CA GLY A 202 1.97 -4.17 -0.93
C GLY A 202 1.69 -4.87 0.42
N GLY A 203 2.74 -5.17 1.19
CA GLY A 203 2.62 -5.79 2.51
C GLY A 203 2.01 -4.84 3.54
N LEU A 204 2.39 -3.57 3.55
CA LEU A 204 1.77 -2.54 4.37
C LEU A 204 0.29 -2.36 4.01
N GLY A 205 -0.04 -2.42 2.72
CA GLY A 205 -1.42 -2.47 2.22
C GLY A 205 -2.21 -3.64 2.80
N VAL A 206 -1.65 -4.85 2.82
CA VAL A 206 -2.25 -6.04 3.45
C VAL A 206 -2.48 -5.81 4.95
N VAL A 207 -1.47 -5.37 5.67
CA VAL A 207 -1.55 -5.16 7.12
C VAL A 207 -2.59 -4.10 7.47
N ALA A 208 -2.53 -2.92 6.83
CA ALA A 208 -3.46 -1.84 7.09
C ALA A 208 -4.91 -2.21 6.73
N ALA A 209 -5.11 -2.86 5.58
CA ALA A 209 -6.42 -3.32 5.14
C ALA A 209 -7.01 -4.39 6.08
N LEU A 210 -6.17 -5.30 6.61
CA LEU A 210 -6.59 -6.26 7.63
C LEU A 210 -7.11 -5.53 8.88
N PHE A 211 -6.33 -4.62 9.46
CA PHE A 211 -6.75 -3.93 10.68
C PHE A 211 -7.96 -3.03 10.46
N PHE A 212 -8.02 -2.28 9.34
CA PHE A 212 -9.24 -1.53 9.00
C PHE A 212 -10.46 -2.44 8.88
N SER A 213 -10.32 -3.66 8.31
CA SER A 213 -11.44 -4.59 8.20
C SER A 213 -11.93 -5.08 9.56
N VAL A 214 -11.00 -5.42 10.47
CA VAL A 214 -11.35 -5.91 11.82
C VAL A 214 -11.98 -4.78 12.64
N THR A 215 -11.40 -3.57 12.62
CA THR A 215 -11.97 -2.42 13.33
C THR A 215 -13.34 -2.04 12.78
N ALA A 216 -13.52 -2.06 11.45
CA ALA A 216 -14.82 -1.81 10.83
C ALA A 216 -15.87 -2.86 11.23
N LEU A 217 -15.47 -4.12 11.42
CA LEU A 217 -16.36 -5.15 11.96
C LEU A 217 -16.75 -4.85 13.42
N GLN A 218 -15.79 -4.45 14.27
CA GLN A 218 -16.05 -4.09 15.67
C GLN A 218 -16.99 -2.89 15.79
N THR A 219 -16.95 -1.94 14.85
CA THR A 219 -17.81 -0.74 14.83
C THR A 219 -19.09 -0.94 14.02
N ASN A 220 -19.38 -2.17 13.57
CA ASN A 220 -20.56 -2.54 12.78
C ASN A 220 -20.66 -1.81 11.43
N GLN A 221 -19.53 -1.40 10.86
CA GLN A 221 -19.42 -0.74 9.56
C GLN A 221 -19.10 -1.75 8.46
N LYS A 222 -20.04 -2.67 8.18
CA LYS A 222 -19.86 -3.79 7.23
C LYS A 222 -19.38 -3.36 5.85
N TYR A 223 -19.86 -2.21 5.39
CA TYR A 223 -19.49 -1.68 4.08
C TYR A 223 -18.01 -1.27 4.03
N LEU A 224 -17.46 -0.62 5.08
CA LEU A 224 -16.02 -0.35 5.17
C LEU A 224 -15.21 -1.65 5.26
N MET A 225 -15.68 -2.62 6.06
CA MET A 225 -15.04 -3.93 6.15
C MET A 225 -14.95 -4.58 4.76
N TYR A 226 -16.00 -4.56 3.93
CA TYR A 226 -15.98 -5.12 2.58
C TYR A 226 -14.97 -4.44 1.64
N LEU A 227 -14.78 -3.13 1.76
CA LEU A 227 -13.74 -2.42 1.03
C LEU A 227 -12.35 -2.83 1.47
N SER A 228 -12.11 -2.84 2.78
CA SER A 228 -10.83 -3.19 3.36
C SER A 228 -10.44 -4.62 2.98
N VAL A 229 -11.36 -5.59 3.08
CA VAL A 229 -11.05 -6.98 2.70
C VAL A 229 -10.83 -7.18 1.19
N ALA A 230 -11.45 -6.36 0.33
CA ALA A 230 -11.17 -6.39 -1.10
C ALA A 230 -9.76 -5.86 -1.41
N LEU A 231 -9.34 -4.77 -0.75
CA LEU A 231 -7.97 -4.24 -0.88
C LEU A 231 -6.95 -5.26 -0.34
N LEU A 232 -7.25 -5.86 0.82
CA LEU A 232 -6.47 -6.96 1.42
C LEU A 232 -6.27 -8.09 0.42
N GLY A 233 -7.35 -8.60 -0.18
CA GLY A 233 -7.28 -9.66 -1.19
C GLY A 233 -6.47 -9.26 -2.43
N ALA A 234 -6.69 -8.06 -2.96
CA ALA A 234 -5.96 -7.58 -4.13
C ALA A 234 -4.44 -7.50 -3.90
N CYS A 235 -4.02 -7.00 -2.73
CA CYS A 235 -2.61 -6.95 -2.33
C CYS A 235 -2.04 -8.36 -2.07
N LEU A 236 -2.79 -9.24 -1.40
CA LEU A 236 -2.38 -10.64 -1.18
C LEU A 236 -2.16 -11.40 -2.48
N GLY A 237 -2.98 -11.17 -3.50
CA GLY A 237 -2.79 -11.80 -4.82
C GLY A 237 -1.58 -11.27 -5.60
N PHE A 238 -1.13 -10.04 -5.29
CA PHE A 238 0.04 -9.41 -5.90
C PHE A 238 1.36 -9.83 -5.23
N LEU A 239 1.38 -9.96 -3.90
CA LEU A 239 2.59 -10.21 -3.12
C LEU A 239 3.44 -11.41 -3.60
N PRO A 240 2.90 -12.57 -4.00
CA PRO A 240 3.71 -13.69 -4.49
C PRO A 240 4.60 -13.38 -5.70
N TYR A 241 4.24 -12.36 -6.50
CA TYR A 241 5.02 -11.92 -7.65
C TYR A 241 6.04 -10.84 -7.30
N ASN A 242 5.81 -10.12 -6.21
CA ASN A 242 6.61 -8.98 -5.79
C ASN A 242 7.55 -9.34 -4.63
N PHE A 243 7.02 -9.81 -3.50
CA PHE A 243 7.83 -10.25 -2.35
C PHE A 243 8.36 -11.68 -2.58
N ARG A 244 9.62 -11.79 -3.03
CA ARG A 244 10.28 -13.07 -3.30
C ARG A 244 11.59 -13.18 -2.49
N PRO A 245 11.58 -13.68 -1.24
CA PRO A 245 12.77 -13.78 -0.42
C PRO A 245 13.96 -14.42 -1.14
N GLY A 246 15.09 -13.70 -1.20
CA GLY A 246 16.31 -14.14 -1.89
C GLY A 246 16.23 -14.19 -3.42
N ARG A 247 15.16 -13.67 -4.04
CA ARG A 247 14.99 -13.58 -5.49
C ARG A 247 14.49 -12.19 -5.87
N GLU A 248 14.66 -11.79 -7.13
CA GLU A 248 14.16 -10.50 -7.60
C GLU A 248 12.64 -10.54 -7.82
N ALA A 249 11.94 -9.42 -7.61
CA ALA A 249 10.53 -9.32 -7.98
C ALA A 249 10.31 -9.63 -9.48
N LEU A 250 9.18 -10.26 -9.79
CA LEU A 250 8.77 -10.51 -11.18
C LEU A 250 8.10 -9.28 -11.81
N VAL A 251 7.51 -8.43 -10.97
CA VAL A 251 6.80 -7.20 -11.29
C VAL A 251 6.90 -6.25 -10.09
N PHE A 252 7.17 -4.98 -10.34
CA PHE A 252 7.10 -3.93 -9.32
C PHE A 252 5.69 -3.34 -9.22
N LEU A 253 5.35 -2.85 -8.02
CA LEU A 253 4.05 -2.23 -7.78
C LEU A 253 3.91 -0.94 -8.60
N GLY A 254 4.94 -0.08 -8.58
CA GLY A 254 4.99 1.16 -9.35
C GLY A 254 4.25 2.30 -8.65
N ASP A 255 4.48 3.53 -9.13
CA ASP A 255 3.93 4.76 -8.56
C ASP A 255 2.40 4.74 -8.61
N GLY A 256 1.81 4.16 -9.66
CA GLY A 256 0.36 3.96 -9.76
C GLY A 256 -0.20 3.07 -8.66
N GLY A 257 0.46 1.94 -8.38
CA GLY A 257 0.00 0.98 -7.37
C GLY A 257 0.16 1.49 -5.95
N ALA A 258 1.31 2.08 -5.63
CA ALA A 258 1.56 2.61 -4.29
C ALA A 258 0.65 3.80 -3.99
N SER A 259 0.45 4.70 -4.96
CA SER A 259 -0.50 5.81 -4.81
C SER A 259 -1.95 5.33 -4.66
N PHE A 260 -2.36 4.31 -5.43
CA PHE A 260 -3.68 3.71 -5.29
C PHE A 260 -3.93 3.14 -3.89
N ILE A 261 -2.97 2.33 -3.38
CA ILE A 261 -3.07 1.73 -2.04
C ILE A 261 -3.15 2.84 -0.99
N GLY A 262 -2.24 3.81 -1.02
CA GLY A 262 -2.20 4.91 -0.07
C GLY A 262 -3.47 5.76 -0.09
N PHE A 263 -3.95 6.15 -1.28
CA PHE A 263 -5.17 6.94 -1.42
C PHE A 263 -6.41 6.20 -0.89
N THR A 264 -6.52 4.90 -1.19
CA THR A 264 -7.63 4.07 -0.71
C THR A 264 -7.60 3.92 0.81
N LEU A 265 -6.42 3.69 1.39
CA LEU A 265 -6.25 3.62 2.85
C LEU A 265 -6.58 4.95 3.54
N ALA A 266 -6.21 6.08 2.92
CA ALA A 266 -6.60 7.41 3.42
C ALA A 266 -8.14 7.57 3.41
N GLY A 267 -8.79 7.17 2.32
CA GLY A 267 -10.25 7.20 2.21
C GLY A 267 -10.94 6.33 3.25
N LEU A 268 -10.45 5.10 3.46
CA LEU A 268 -10.94 4.22 4.53
C LEU A 268 -10.84 4.90 5.89
N ALA A 269 -9.67 5.46 6.22
CA ALA A 269 -9.42 6.15 7.48
C ALA A 269 -10.38 7.32 7.74
N VAL A 270 -10.72 8.12 6.71
CA VAL A 270 -11.62 9.27 6.86
C VAL A 270 -13.08 8.84 6.93
N MET A 271 -13.46 7.82 6.16
CA MET A 271 -14.86 7.35 6.10
C MET A 271 -15.31 6.60 7.36
N GLY A 272 -14.37 6.09 8.16
CA GLY A 272 -14.69 5.22 9.28
C GLY A 272 -14.98 5.94 10.58
N GLU A 273 -16.04 5.52 11.25
CA GLU A 273 -16.35 5.93 12.63
C GLU A 273 -15.63 5.00 13.63
N TRP A 274 -14.36 5.30 13.93
CA TRP A 274 -13.50 4.34 14.66
C TRP A 274 -13.74 4.26 16.17
N ALA A 275 -14.41 5.25 16.75
CA ALA A 275 -14.91 5.23 18.12
C ALA A 275 -16.23 6.00 18.22
N LYS A 276 -17.14 5.55 19.11
CA LYS A 276 -18.47 6.17 19.28
C LYS A 276 -18.44 7.41 20.16
N ASP A 277 -17.72 7.36 21.28
CA ASP A 277 -17.80 8.38 22.33
C ASP A 277 -16.45 9.02 22.68
N ASN A 278 -15.40 8.73 21.91
CA ASN A 278 -14.06 9.26 22.17
C ASN A 278 -13.40 9.76 20.87
N PRO A 279 -13.47 11.06 20.57
CA PRO A 279 -12.87 11.66 19.37
C PRO A 279 -11.37 11.45 19.26
N VAL A 280 -10.67 11.37 20.41
CA VAL A 280 -9.21 11.13 20.44
C VAL A 280 -8.91 9.71 19.97
N VAL A 281 -9.64 8.71 20.47
CA VAL A 281 -9.48 7.32 20.02
C VAL A 281 -9.86 7.19 18.54
N ALA A 282 -10.94 7.86 18.11
CA ALA A 282 -11.36 7.85 16.71
C ALA A 282 -10.27 8.35 15.76
N LEU A 283 -9.48 9.36 16.18
CA LEU A 283 -8.35 9.89 15.43
C LEU A 283 -7.11 8.97 15.51
N LEU A 284 -6.83 8.42 16.69
CA LEU A 284 -5.63 7.62 16.92
C LEU A 284 -5.69 6.23 16.27
N THR A 285 -6.86 5.61 16.17
CA THR A 285 -7.02 4.28 15.55
C THR A 285 -6.45 4.21 14.11
N PRO A 286 -6.88 5.05 13.15
CA PRO A 286 -6.29 5.04 11.81
C PRO A 286 -4.82 5.46 11.79
N MET A 287 -4.40 6.36 12.70
CA MET A 287 -2.99 6.74 12.83
C MET A 287 -2.11 5.59 13.29
N LEU A 288 -2.58 4.73 14.20
CA LEU A 288 -1.87 3.53 14.65
C LEU A 288 -1.81 2.47 13.54
N ILE A 289 -2.92 2.24 12.83
CA ILE A 289 -2.97 1.30 11.68
C ILE A 289 -1.97 1.72 10.59
N LEU A 290 -1.85 3.03 10.34
CA LEU A 290 -0.93 3.62 9.37
C LEU A 290 0.36 4.13 10.02
N GLY A 291 0.68 3.64 11.23
CA GLY A 291 1.70 4.24 12.08
C GLY A 291 3.08 4.25 11.46
N VAL A 292 3.50 3.18 10.79
CA VAL A 292 4.82 3.14 10.15
C VAL A 292 4.92 4.08 8.95
N PRO A 293 4.01 4.07 7.95
CA PRO A 293 4.01 5.07 6.88
C PRO A 293 4.02 6.51 7.39
N LEU A 294 3.16 6.84 8.35
CA LEU A 294 3.06 8.20 8.89
C LEU A 294 4.30 8.60 9.67
N PHE A 295 4.90 7.66 10.41
CA PHE A 295 6.15 7.90 11.12
C PHE A 295 7.31 8.14 10.16
N ASP A 296 7.48 7.33 9.11
CA ASP A 296 8.57 7.47 8.13
C ASP A 296 8.54 8.86 7.48
N ILE A 297 7.39 9.29 6.94
CA ILE A 297 7.29 10.58 6.26
C ILE A 297 7.54 11.76 7.22
N ALA A 298 7.05 11.67 8.47
CA ALA A 298 7.27 12.69 9.49
C ALA A 298 8.74 12.75 9.92
N PHE A 299 9.34 11.60 10.24
CA PHE A 299 10.71 11.51 10.73
C PHE A 299 11.72 11.89 9.65
N VAL A 300 11.53 11.42 8.42
CA VAL A 300 12.37 11.83 7.27
C VAL A 300 12.22 13.32 6.99
N GLY A 301 11.00 13.86 7.03
CA GLY A 301 10.74 15.29 6.87
C GLY A 301 11.47 16.13 7.91
N ILE A 302 11.30 15.81 9.20
CA ILE A 302 11.98 16.47 10.32
C ILE A 302 13.50 16.34 10.17
N SER A 303 14.00 15.15 9.85
CA SER A 303 15.43 14.89 9.67
C SER A 303 16.02 15.73 8.54
N ARG A 304 15.32 15.89 7.41
CA ARG A 304 15.77 16.73 6.28
C ARG A 304 15.88 18.21 6.65
N ILE A 305 14.90 18.72 7.42
CA ILE A 305 14.88 20.12 7.89
C ILE A 305 15.98 20.34 8.92
N ALA A 306 16.06 19.50 9.96
CA ALA A 306 17.03 19.62 11.05
C ALA A 306 18.48 19.56 10.57
N THR A 307 18.72 19.06 9.37
CA THR A 307 20.06 18.80 8.85
C THR A 307 20.43 19.74 7.70
N GLY A 308 19.55 20.70 7.40
CA GLY A 308 19.75 21.68 6.35
C GLY A 308 19.77 21.06 4.95
N LYS A 309 19.34 19.82 4.75
CA LYS A 309 19.27 19.21 3.40
C LYS A 309 18.18 19.86 2.54
N VAL A 310 17.20 20.49 3.19
CA VAL A 310 16.06 21.14 2.54
C VAL A 310 15.82 22.50 3.19
N HIS A 311 15.78 23.55 2.36
CA HIS A 311 15.59 24.93 2.81
C HIS A 311 14.25 25.55 2.36
N SER A 312 13.46 24.85 1.56
CA SER A 312 12.19 25.34 1.03
C SER A 312 11.21 24.21 0.71
N LEU A 313 9.90 24.50 0.69
CA LEU A 313 8.85 23.54 0.34
C LEU A 313 9.05 22.90 -1.06
N PRO A 314 9.46 23.64 -2.11
CA PRO A 314 9.75 23.06 -3.42
C PRO A 314 10.97 22.11 -3.37
N ALA A 315 12.01 22.46 -2.62
CA ALA A 315 13.18 21.60 -2.44
C ALA A 315 12.81 20.33 -1.65
N TRP A 316 11.86 20.40 -0.72
CA TRP A 316 11.35 19.25 0.01
C TRP A 316 10.64 18.25 -0.91
N LEU A 317 9.77 18.77 -1.79
CA LEU A 317 8.98 17.99 -2.74
C LEU A 317 9.83 17.39 -3.88
N ALA A 318 10.91 18.07 -4.28
CA ALA A 318 11.80 17.61 -5.35
C ALA A 318 12.92 16.66 -4.88
N TYR A 319 13.14 16.54 -3.56
CA TYR A 319 14.27 15.79 -3.03
C TYR A 319 14.00 14.28 -3.01
N THR A 320 14.74 13.55 -3.84
CA THR A 320 14.73 12.08 -3.94
C THR A 320 15.98 11.50 -3.26
N GLY A 321 15.93 11.32 -1.94
CA GLY A 321 17.05 10.77 -1.16
C GLY A 321 16.79 9.36 -0.61
N LYS A 322 17.86 8.60 -0.37
CA LYS A 322 17.83 7.26 0.27
C LYS A 322 17.67 7.35 1.80
N ASP A 323 16.81 8.25 2.25
CA ASP A 323 16.73 8.64 3.66
C ASP A 323 15.58 7.95 4.42
N HIS A 324 14.85 7.02 3.78
CA HIS A 324 13.68 6.32 4.35
C HIS A 324 14.08 5.09 5.19
N VAL A 325 13.18 4.65 6.10
CA VAL A 325 13.40 3.57 7.09
C VAL A 325 14.13 2.38 6.49
N HIS A 326 13.66 1.92 5.32
CA HIS A 326 14.16 0.72 4.68
C HIS A 326 15.64 0.80 4.26
N HIS A 327 16.06 1.92 3.69
CA HIS A 327 17.44 2.15 3.33
C HIS A 327 18.35 2.27 4.56
N ARG A 328 17.83 2.82 5.66
CA ARG A 328 18.58 2.94 6.92
C ARG A 328 18.77 1.58 7.59
N PHE A 329 17.78 0.69 7.50
CA PHE A 329 17.92 -0.69 7.97
C PHE A 329 18.93 -1.49 7.13
N GLU A 330 18.95 -1.30 5.81
CA GLU A 330 20.00 -1.86 4.96
C GLU A 330 21.39 -1.35 5.35
N ALA A 331 21.53 -0.05 5.65
CA ALA A 331 22.79 0.54 6.14
C ALA A 331 23.25 -0.01 7.52
N LEU A 332 22.32 -0.59 8.31
CA LEU A 332 22.64 -1.31 9.54
C LEU A 332 23.09 -2.76 9.30
N GLY A 333 23.06 -3.25 8.07
CA GLY A 333 23.45 -4.60 7.68
C GLY A 333 22.29 -5.59 7.58
N MET A 334 21.04 -5.13 7.62
CA MET A 334 19.87 -5.98 7.38
C MET A 334 19.73 -6.28 5.89
N THR A 335 19.36 -7.51 5.53
CA THR A 335 18.95 -7.84 4.17
C THR A 335 17.60 -7.18 3.85
N LYS A 336 17.31 -6.92 2.56
CA LYS A 336 16.01 -6.38 2.12
C LYS A 336 14.83 -7.14 2.71
N THR A 337 14.89 -8.48 2.68
CA THR A 337 13.84 -9.34 3.26
C THR A 337 13.69 -9.12 4.77
N GLN A 338 14.79 -9.04 5.52
CA GLN A 338 14.73 -8.76 6.97
C GLN A 338 14.13 -7.37 7.25
N SER A 339 14.50 -6.35 6.48
CA SER A 339 13.96 -4.99 6.61
C SER A 339 12.45 -4.98 6.36
N VAL A 340 11.97 -5.61 5.28
CA VAL A 340 10.53 -5.72 4.98
C VAL A 340 9.80 -6.43 6.12
N LEU A 341 10.28 -7.62 6.54
CA LEU A 341 9.61 -8.40 7.59
C LEU A 341 9.56 -7.67 8.93
N LEU A 342 10.64 -6.97 9.31
CA LEU A 342 10.66 -6.17 10.53
C LEU A 342 9.65 -5.02 10.47
N ILE A 343 9.59 -4.30 9.34
CA ILE A 343 8.63 -3.19 9.15
C ILE A 343 7.19 -3.71 9.19
N LEU A 344 6.90 -4.85 8.54
CA LEU A 344 5.57 -5.46 8.59
C LEU A 344 5.23 -5.94 10.00
N PHE A 345 6.20 -6.49 10.74
CA PHE A 345 6.02 -6.89 12.13
C PHE A 345 5.69 -5.70 13.03
N ILE A 346 6.41 -4.59 12.89
CA ILE A 346 6.11 -3.35 13.62
C ILE A 346 4.71 -2.82 13.26
N SER A 347 4.35 -2.86 11.98
CA SER A 347 3.01 -2.44 11.54
C SER A 347 1.91 -3.34 12.12
N LEU A 348 2.17 -4.65 12.24
CA LEU A 348 1.28 -5.60 12.89
C LEU A 348 1.09 -5.29 14.38
N THR A 349 2.16 -4.98 15.11
CA THR A 349 2.03 -4.66 16.55
C THR A 349 1.29 -3.36 16.79
N LEU A 350 1.53 -2.32 15.98
CA LEU A 350 0.76 -1.07 16.04
C LEU A 350 -0.72 -1.26 15.67
N GLY A 351 -1.00 -2.10 14.69
CA GLY A 351 -2.39 -2.46 14.32
C GLY A 351 -3.12 -3.22 15.43
N VAL A 352 -2.44 -4.12 16.15
CA VAL A 352 -3.02 -4.78 17.34
C VAL A 352 -3.37 -3.74 18.41
N SER A 353 -2.48 -2.78 18.68
CA SER A 353 -2.80 -1.66 19.58
C SER A 353 -4.01 -0.88 19.12
N ALA A 354 -4.19 -0.66 17.81
CA ALA A 354 -5.33 0.06 17.26
C ALA A 354 -6.68 -0.63 17.51
N ILE A 355 -6.73 -1.97 17.40
CA ILE A 355 -7.92 -2.78 17.70
C ILE A 355 -8.27 -2.69 19.19
N LEU A 356 -7.27 -2.83 20.05
CA LEU A 356 -7.47 -2.86 21.50
C LEU A 356 -7.86 -1.48 22.06
N LEU A 357 -7.35 -0.39 21.46
CA LEU A 357 -7.56 0.97 21.93
C LEU A 357 -9.04 1.37 22.03
N LYS A 358 -9.90 0.84 21.17
CA LYS A 358 -11.31 1.21 21.09
C LYS A 358 -12.06 0.95 22.40
N ASP A 359 -11.88 -0.23 22.96
CA ASP A 359 -12.61 -0.71 24.15
C ASP A 359 -11.74 -0.61 25.42
N ALA A 360 -10.54 -0.01 25.29
CA ALA A 360 -9.58 0.09 26.37
C ALA A 360 -10.03 1.07 27.47
N ALA A 361 -9.86 0.67 28.72
CA ALA A 361 -9.94 1.60 29.84
C ALA A 361 -8.83 2.67 29.74
N PRO A 362 -8.96 3.85 30.38
CA PRO A 362 -7.98 4.94 30.23
C PRO A 362 -6.53 4.53 30.54
N HIS A 363 -6.32 3.66 31.53
CA HIS A 363 -4.99 3.16 31.89
C HIS A 363 -4.44 2.18 30.84
N GLU A 364 -5.28 1.31 30.28
CA GLU A 364 -4.92 0.41 29.18
C GLU A 364 -4.59 1.21 27.92
N ALA A 365 -5.40 2.22 27.59
CA ALA A 365 -5.15 3.13 26.48
C ALA A 365 -3.80 3.85 26.64
N ALA A 366 -3.49 4.35 27.84
CA ALA A 366 -2.20 4.98 28.11
C ALA A 366 -1.02 4.00 27.92
N LEU A 367 -1.15 2.75 28.36
CA LEU A 367 -0.13 1.72 28.17
C LEU A 367 0.04 1.36 26.69
N LEU A 368 -1.04 1.22 25.92
CA LEU A 368 -1.00 0.95 24.49
C LEU A 368 -0.32 2.09 23.71
N LEU A 369 -0.61 3.34 24.07
CA LEU A 369 0.02 4.51 23.46
C LEU A 369 1.49 4.62 23.85
N LEU A 370 1.84 4.35 25.12
CA LEU A 370 3.23 4.29 25.57
C LEU A 370 4.00 3.21 24.80
N GLN A 371 3.43 2.01 24.63
CA GLN A 371 4.01 0.94 23.83
C GLN A 371 4.26 1.40 22.39
N ALA A 372 3.27 2.03 21.75
CA ALA A 372 3.42 2.54 20.38
C ALA A 372 4.55 3.57 20.30
N ILE A 373 4.63 4.50 21.25
CA ILE A 373 5.71 5.49 21.34
C ILE A 373 7.07 4.81 21.52
N CYS A 374 7.19 3.83 22.42
CA CYS A 374 8.44 3.09 22.62
C CYS A 374 8.89 2.36 21.34
N ILE A 375 7.97 1.72 20.63
CA ILE A 375 8.27 1.04 19.36
C ILE A 375 8.77 2.05 18.33
N LEU A 376 8.07 3.17 18.13
CA LEU A 376 8.47 4.21 17.19
C LEU A 376 9.79 4.89 17.59
N ALA A 377 10.05 5.06 18.90
CA ALA A 377 11.31 5.57 19.41
C ALA A 377 12.48 4.62 19.11
N ILE A 378 12.28 3.30 19.24
CA ILE A 378 13.27 2.30 18.83
C ILE A 378 13.57 2.43 17.33
N VAL A 379 12.54 2.56 16.49
CA VAL A 379 12.71 2.79 15.05
C VAL A 379 13.48 4.09 14.79
N ALA A 380 13.14 5.19 15.46
CA ALA A 380 13.84 6.47 15.35
C ALA A 380 15.33 6.36 15.69
N VAL A 381 15.66 5.63 16.75
CA VAL A 381 17.05 5.37 17.16
C VAL A 381 17.78 4.57 16.07
N LEU A 382 17.19 3.46 15.61
CA LEU A 382 17.78 2.63 14.54
C LEU A 382 18.01 3.45 13.27
N GLU A 383 17.04 4.27 12.87
CA GLU A 383 17.17 5.15 11.73
C GLU A 383 18.26 6.21 11.90
N THR A 384 18.43 6.76 13.11
CA THR A 384 19.48 7.75 13.39
C THR A 384 20.87 7.10 13.33
N VAL A 385 21.02 5.88 13.85
CA VAL A 385 22.28 5.13 13.79
C VAL A 385 22.61 4.71 12.36
N GLY A 386 21.62 4.27 11.57
CA GLY A 386 21.81 3.87 10.18
C GLY A 386 22.21 5.03 9.26
N ARG A 387 21.82 6.26 9.61
CA ARG A 387 22.06 7.47 8.79
C ARG A 387 23.54 7.75 8.49
N GLY A 388 24.45 7.39 9.39
CA GLY A 388 25.90 7.64 9.25
C GLY A 388 26.66 6.53 8.52
N ARG A 389 25.99 5.45 8.10
CA ARG A 389 26.66 4.27 7.54
C ARG A 389 26.48 4.21 6.03
N PRO A 390 27.53 3.89 5.25
CA PRO A 390 27.39 3.62 3.83
C PRO A 390 26.59 2.32 3.64
N ILE A 391 25.67 2.31 2.68
CA ILE A 391 24.97 1.10 2.24
C ILE A 391 26.00 0.23 1.51
N ARG A 392 26.21 -1.00 1.99
CA ARG A 392 27.21 -1.94 1.46
C ARG A 392 26.73 -2.68 0.23
#